data_AF-A0A7V9H831-F1
#
_entry.id   AF-A0A7V9H831-F1
#
_cell.length_a   1.000
_cell.length_b   1.000
_cell.length_c   1.000
_cell.angle_alpha   90.00
_cell.angle_beta   90.00
_cell.angle_gamma   90.00
#
_symmetry.space_group_name_H-M   'P 1'
#
loop_
_entity.id
_entity.type
_entity.pdbx_description
1 polymer ?
#
loop_
_entity_poly.entity_id
_entity_poly.type
_entity_poly.pdbx_seq_one_letter_code
_entity_poly.pdbx_strand_id
1 'polypeptide(L)'
;EELRLLYALEDRTLAPAHLDAWLAWASRSRLAPFIKLAKTVRRHRAGILAAIRLGLSNGRLEGLNSRIRLISHRSLGFHSASPLIALVYLCCAGVVIDLPR
;
A
#
# COMPACT_ATOMS: atom_id res chain seq x y z
N GLU A 1 12.92 10.82 -0.53
CA GLU A 1 13.47 10.68 -1.89
C GLU A 1 14.08 9.34 -2.23
N GLU A 2 15.13 8.84 -1.55
CA GLU A 2 15.82 7.57 -1.88
C GLU A 2 14.91 6.35 -2.20
N LEU A 3 13.85 6.13 -1.41
CA LEU A 3 12.93 5.00 -1.62
C LEU A 3 12.07 5.14 -2.88
N ARG A 4 11.82 6.36 -3.36
CA ARG A 4 11.13 6.60 -4.65
C ARG A 4 12.04 6.25 -5.82
N LEU A 5 13.34 6.48 -5.70
CA LEU A 5 14.32 6.12 -6.74
C LEU A 5 14.34 4.61 -6.99
N LEU A 6 14.11 3.79 -5.96
CA LEU A 6 13.97 2.33 -6.07
C LEU A 6 12.87 1.90 -7.06
N TYR A 7 11.77 2.67 -7.14
CA TYR A 7 10.66 2.41 -8.06
C TYR A 7 10.84 3.07 -9.43
N ALA A 8 11.81 3.97 -9.58
CA ALA A 8 12.14 4.69 -10.80
C ALA A 8 13.39 4.12 -11.53
N LEU A 9 13.97 3.02 -11.04
CA LEU A 9 15.09 2.34 -11.69
C LEU A 9 14.70 1.91 -13.12
N GLU A 10 15.48 2.38 -14.10
CA GLU A 10 15.35 1.94 -15.50
C GLU A 10 15.60 0.44 -15.63
N ASP A 11 16.60 -0.08 -14.91
CA ASP A 11 16.86 -1.50 -14.76
C ASP A 11 16.36 -2.02 -13.40
N ARG A 12 15.23 -2.73 -13.43
CA ARG A 12 14.60 -3.34 -12.25
C ARG A 12 15.41 -4.50 -11.65
N THR A 13 16.38 -5.05 -12.38
CA THR A 13 17.25 -6.13 -11.85
C THR A 13 18.20 -5.62 -10.77
N LEU A 14 18.47 -4.31 -10.73
CA LEU A 14 19.30 -3.66 -9.71
C LEU A 14 18.55 -3.41 -8.39
N ALA A 15 17.22 -3.55 -8.37
CA ALA A 15 16.39 -3.26 -7.21
C ALA A 15 16.78 -4.02 -5.92
N PRO A 16 17.17 -5.32 -5.95
CA PRO A 16 17.62 -6.02 -4.75
C PRO A 16 18.86 -5.39 -4.12
N ALA A 17 19.88 -5.09 -4.93
CA ALA A 17 21.14 -4.53 -4.44
C ALA A 17 20.93 -3.11 -3.89
N HIS A 18 20.16 -2.27 -4.58
CA HIS A 18 19.80 -0.94 -4.08
C HIS A 18 19.01 -1.00 -2.78
N LEU A 19 18.03 -1.91 -2.68
CA LEU A 19 17.23 -2.07 -1.46
C LEU A 19 18.10 -2.50 -0.28
N ASP A 20 19.04 -3.43 -0.49
CA ASP A 20 19.94 -3.90 0.56
C ASP A 20 20.90 -2.79 1.02
N ALA A 21 21.44 -2.00 0.09
CA ALA A 21 22.27 -0.84 0.42
C ALA A 21 21.50 0.20 1.24
N TRP A 22 20.26 0.52 0.82
CA TRP A 22 19.40 1.45 1.55
C TRP A 22 19.04 0.93 2.94
N LEU A 23 18.72 -0.36 3.08
CA LEU A 23 18.42 -1.00 4.36
C LEU A 23 19.63 -0.97 5.32
N ALA A 24 20.83 -1.17 4.80
CA ALA A 24 22.07 -1.08 5.56
C ALA A 24 22.34 0.35 6.05
N TRP A 25 22.11 1.36 5.21
CA TRP A 25 22.19 2.77 5.60
C TRP A 25 21.12 3.12 6.66
N ALA A 26 19.85 2.78 6.39
CA ALA A 26 18.74 3.13 7.26
C ALA A 26 18.90 2.54 8.67
N SER A 27 19.46 1.33 8.77
CA SER A 27 19.73 0.67 10.06
C SER A 27 20.88 1.31 10.85
N ARG A 28 21.82 1.99 10.18
CA ARG A 28 22.98 2.67 10.80
C ARG A 28 22.76 4.17 11.01
N SER A 29 21.67 4.73 10.51
CA SER A 29 21.35 6.16 10.59
C SER A 29 21.19 6.72 12.00
N ARG A 30 21.06 5.86 13.03
CA ARG A 30 20.71 6.21 14.42
C ARG A 30 19.35 6.93 14.57
N LEU A 31 18.57 7.03 13.50
CA LEU A 31 17.23 7.61 13.50
C LEU A 31 16.22 6.49 13.79
N ALA A 32 15.60 6.53 14.97
CA ALA A 32 14.60 5.54 15.36
C ALA A 32 13.49 5.30 14.32
N PRO A 33 12.94 6.34 13.64
CA PRO A 33 11.95 6.13 12.57
C PRO A 33 12.49 5.31 11.39
N PHE A 34 13.73 5.56 10.95
CA PHE A 34 14.36 4.84 9.84
C PHE A 34 14.71 3.41 10.21
N ILE A 35 15.18 3.17 11.43
CA ILE A 35 15.46 1.83 11.93
C ILE A 35 14.16 1.01 11.96
N LYS A 36 13.05 1.60 12.44
CA LYS A 36 11.73 0.96 12.43
C LYS A 36 11.27 0.65 11.01
N LEU A 37 11.39 1.61 10.09
CA LEU A 37 11.05 1.41 8.69
C LEU A 37 11.88 0.30 8.05
N ALA A 38 13.20 0.27 8.27
CA ALA A 38 14.08 -0.77 7.75
C ALA A 38 13.71 -2.17 8.26
N LYS A 39 13.28 -2.30 9.51
CA LYS A 39 12.75 -3.57 10.06
C LYS A 39 11.49 -4.02 9.32
N THR A 40 10.54 -3.11 9.11
CA THR A 40 9.31 -3.39 8.36
C THR A 40 9.61 -3.79 6.92
N VAL A 41 10.46 -3.02 6.23
CA VAL A 41 10.84 -3.28 4.83
C VAL A 41 11.54 -4.64 4.69
N ARG A 42 12.43 -5.02 5.63
CA ARG A 42 13.02 -6.38 5.63
C ARG A 42 11.96 -7.47 5.74
N ARG A 43 10.98 -7.31 6.63
CA ARG A 43 9.88 -8.28 6.81
C ARG A 43 9.08 -8.50 5.51
N HIS A 44 8.94 -7.45 4.70
CA HIS A 44 8.16 -7.48 3.45
C HIS A 44 9.04 -7.47 2.17
N ARG A 45 10.35 -7.72 2.29
CA ARG A 45 11.33 -7.56 1.20
C ARG A 45 10.93 -8.33 -0.06
N ALA A 46 10.52 -9.60 0.09
CA ALA A 46 10.12 -10.44 -1.05
C ALA A 46 8.95 -9.84 -1.83
N GLY A 47 7.92 -9.35 -1.12
CA GLY A 47 6.76 -8.70 -1.74
C GLY A 47 7.11 -7.39 -2.43
N ILE A 48 7.99 -6.58 -1.82
CA ILE A 48 8.46 -5.32 -2.40
C ILE A 48 9.22 -5.57 -3.71
N LEU A 49 10.15 -6.53 -3.72
CA LEU A 49 10.90 -6.87 -4.94
C LEU A 49 9.99 -7.47 -6.02
N ALA A 50 9.03 -8.30 -5.65
CA ALA A 50 8.04 -8.81 -6.58
C ALA A 50 7.20 -7.68 -7.20
N ALA A 51 6.75 -6.71 -6.38
CA ALA A 51 6.00 -5.55 -6.85
C ALA A 51 6.82 -4.69 -7.83
N ILE A 52 8.09 -4.44 -7.53
CA ILE A 52 8.99 -3.71 -8.44
C ILE A 52 9.15 -4.46 -9.75
N ARG A 53 9.48 -5.75 -9.70
CA ARG A 53 9.66 -6.60 -10.89
C ARG A 53 8.42 -6.63 -11.79
N LEU A 54 7.24 -6.69 -11.18
CA LEU A 54 5.95 -6.73 -11.89
C LEU A 54 5.43 -5.33 -12.26
N GLY A 55 6.13 -4.24 -11.89
CA GLY A 55 5.69 -2.87 -12.14
C GLY A 55 4.37 -2.52 -11.43
N LEU A 56 4.07 -3.15 -10.31
CA LEU A 56 2.84 -2.90 -9.56
C LEU A 56 2.92 -1.53 -8.87
N SER A 57 1.89 -0.72 -9.07
CA SER A 57 1.72 0.57 -8.38
C SER A 57 0.67 0.46 -7.27
N ASN A 58 0.85 1.26 -6.22
CA ASN A 58 -0.16 1.39 -5.15
C ASN A 58 -1.41 2.17 -5.59
N GLY A 59 -1.45 2.74 -6.80
CA GLY A 59 -2.51 3.64 -7.24
C GLY A 59 -3.92 3.03 -7.17
N ARG A 60 -4.07 1.73 -7.49
CA ARG A 60 -5.37 1.04 -7.36
C ARG A 60 -5.82 0.91 -5.90
N LEU A 61 -4.89 0.60 -4.99
CA LEU A 61 -5.15 0.50 -3.55
C LEU A 61 -5.44 1.88 -2.95
N GLU A 62 -4.71 2.91 -3.36
CA GLU A 62 -4.92 4.31 -2.94
C GLU A 62 -6.26 4.85 -3.43
N GLY A 63 -6.65 4.54 -4.67
CA GLY A 63 -7.96 4.87 -5.21
C GLY A 63 -9.08 4.21 -4.43
N LEU A 64 -8.95 2.92 -4.11
CA LEU A 64 -9.89 2.20 -3.26
C LEU A 64 -9.99 2.82 -1.86
N ASN A 65 -8.85 3.08 -1.20
CA ASN A 65 -8.81 3.71 0.12
C ASN A 65 -9.45 5.09 0.13
N SER A 66 -9.23 5.90 -0.91
CA SER A 66 -9.85 7.21 -1.08
C SER A 66 -11.36 7.10 -1.20
N ARG A 67 -11.86 6.12 -1.97
CA ARG A 67 -13.29 5.85 -2.11
C ARG A 67 -13.93 5.38 -0.79
N ILE A 68 -13.25 4.51 -0.05
CA ILE A 68 -13.70 4.05 1.28
C ILE A 68 -13.78 5.23 2.26
N ARG A 69 -12.75 6.11 2.29
CA ARG A 69 -12.77 7.33 3.11
C ARG A 69 -13.92 8.25 2.75
N LEU A 70 -14.21 8.41 1.45
CA LEU A 70 -15.33 9.22 0.98
C LEU A 70 -16.69 8.64 1.44
N ILE A 71 -16.87 7.32 1.34
CA ILE A 71 -18.06 6.63 1.84
C ILE A 71 -18.22 6.91 3.34
N SER A 72 -17.18 6.65 4.13
CA SER A 72 -17.22 6.88 5.58
C SER A 72 -17.53 8.34 5.94
N HIS A 73 -16.97 9.31 5.21
CA HIS A 73 -17.21 10.73 5.45
C HIS A 73 -18.66 11.13 5.14
N ARG A 74 -19.22 10.66 4.02
CA ARG A 74 -20.60 10.96 3.61
C ARG A 74 -21.64 10.37 4.56
N SER A 75 -21.29 9.30 5.26
CA SER A 75 -22.19 8.63 6.19
C SER A 75 -22.29 9.28 7.58
N LEU A 76 -21.47 10.31 7.87
CA LEU A 76 -21.48 11.07 9.14
C LEU A 76 -21.27 10.23 10.41
N GLY A 77 -20.84 8.97 10.27
CA GLY A 77 -20.62 8.02 11.35
C GLY A 77 -21.54 6.80 11.28
N PHE A 78 -21.04 5.65 11.74
CA PHE A 78 -21.82 4.42 11.87
C PHE A 78 -21.79 3.95 13.32
N HIS A 79 -22.87 3.30 13.75
CA HIS A 79 -22.96 2.71 15.10
C HIS A 79 -22.04 1.49 15.30
N SER A 80 -21.54 0.90 14.20
CA SER A 80 -20.58 -0.19 14.19
C SER A 80 -19.84 -0.27 12.84
N ALA A 81 -18.88 -1.19 12.69
CA ALA A 81 -18.15 -1.38 11.44
C ALA A 81 -18.97 -2.10 10.34
N SER A 82 -19.98 -2.87 10.71
CA SER A 82 -20.74 -3.71 9.76
C SER A 82 -21.41 -2.91 8.64
N PRO A 83 -22.08 -1.76 8.91
CA PRO A 83 -22.67 -0.95 7.85
C PRO A 83 -21.63 -0.35 6.89
N LEU A 84 -20.47 0.07 7.41
CA LEU A 84 -19.36 0.55 6.56
C LEU A 84 -18.86 -0.56 5.64
N ILE A 85 -18.64 -1.77 6.18
CA ILE A 85 -18.21 -2.93 5.40
C ILE A 85 -19.22 -3.24 4.29
N ALA A 86 -20.51 -3.28 4.61
CA ALA A 86 -21.57 -3.52 3.63
C ALA A 86 -21.58 -2.47 2.49
N LEU A 87 -21.42 -1.19 2.82
CA LEU A 87 -21.33 -0.12 1.83
C LEU A 87 -20.06 -0.21 0.98
N VAL A 88 -18.94 -0.61 1.56
CA VAL A 88 -17.71 -0.86 0.79
C VAL A 88 -17.92 -2.01 -0.20
N TYR A 89 -18.56 -3.11 0.20
CA TYR A 89 -18.90 -4.19 -0.73
C TYR A 89 -19.84 -3.71 -1.84
N LEU A 90 -20.94 -3.03 -1.47
CA LEU A 90 -21.93 -2.51 -2.42
C LEU A 90 -21.30 -1.55 -3.43
N CYS A 91 -20.44 -0.62 -3.00
CA CYS A 91 -19.92 0.42 -3.86
C CYS A 91 -18.63 0.03 -4.58
N CYS A 92 -17.77 -0.80 -3.99
CA CYS A 92 -16.41 -1.01 -4.46
C CYS A 92 -16.13 -2.41 -4.99
N ALA A 93 -16.91 -3.44 -4.61
CA ALA A 93 -16.59 -4.83 -4.98
C ALA A 93 -17.01 -5.20 -6.41
N GLY A 94 -17.78 -4.34 -7.11
CA GLY A 94 -18.26 -4.63 -8.45
C GLY A 94 -19.25 -5.81 -8.50
N VAL A 95 -19.86 -6.14 -7.35
CA VAL A 95 -20.87 -7.21 -7.25
C VAL A 95 -22.13 -6.72 -7.95
N VAL A 96 -22.62 -7.51 -8.91
CA VAL A 96 -23.94 -7.30 -9.51
C VAL A 96 -24.96 -7.79 -8.50
N ILE A 97 -25.78 -6.87 -8.00
CA ILE A 97 -26.91 -7.20 -7.11
C ILE A 97 -28.17 -7.09 -7.94
N ASP A 98 -28.88 -8.19 -8.13
CA ASP A 98 -30.24 -8.15 -8.65
C ASP A 98 -31.15 -7.58 -7.57
N LEU A 99 -31.74 -6.42 -7.86
CA LEU A 99 -32.72 -5.82 -6.98
C LEU A 99 -34.03 -6.62 -7.08
N PRO A 100 -34.64 -7.01 -5.94
CA PRO A 100 -35.97 -7.60 -5.97
C PRO A 100 -36.95 -6.61 -6.59
N ARG A 101 -37.79 -7.12 -7.49
CA ARG A 101 -38.89 -6.37 -8.13
C ARG A 101 -40.00 -6.06 -7.14
#